data_AF-A0A2G4HKE0-F1
#
_entry.id   AF-A0A2G4HKE0-F1
#
_cell.length_a   1.000
_cell.length_b   1.000
_cell.length_c   1.000
_cell.angle_alpha   90.00
_cell.angle_beta   90.00
_cell.angle_gamma   90.00
#
_symmetry.space_group_name_H-M   'P 1'
#
loop_
_entity.id
_entity.type
_entity.pdbx_description
1 polymer ?
#
loop_
_entity_poly.entity_id
_entity_poly.type
_entity_poly.pdbx_seq_one_letter_code
_entity_poly.pdbx_strand_id
1 'polypeptide(L)' 'MTAADPRQQALIASLRSRFAEALRSGDAEAKKALFKEAVYLGIQPDLFGPIPSDQDPAGS' A
#
# COMPACT_ATOMS: atom_id res chain seq x y z
N MET A 1 15.89 -19.41 -4.46
CA MET A 1 15.61 -18.04 -3.98
C MET A 1 15.67 -17.12 -5.18
N THR A 2 14.54 -16.82 -5.80
CA THR A 2 14.46 -15.84 -6.89
C THR A 2 14.73 -14.47 -6.29
N ALA A 3 15.83 -13.83 -6.68
CA ALA A 3 16.08 -12.44 -6.35
C ALA A 3 14.85 -11.62 -6.78
N ALA A 4 14.25 -10.88 -5.85
CA ALA A 4 13.10 -10.05 -6.16
C ALA A 4 13.46 -9.10 -7.30
N ASP A 5 12.63 -9.07 -8.36
CA ASP A 5 12.84 -8.22 -9.53
C ASP A 5 13.03 -6.76 -9.08
N PRO A 6 14.13 -6.08 -9.46
CA PRO A 6 14.37 -4.67 -9.13
C PRO A 6 13.18 -3.77 -9.49
N ARG A 7 12.45 -4.10 -10.57
CA ARG A 7 11.21 -3.40 -10.95
C ARG A 7 10.13 -3.57 -9.90
N GLN A 8 9.93 -4.79 -9.42
CA GLN A 8 8.94 -5.08 -8.39
C GLN A 8 9.29 -4.38 -7.07
N GLN A 9 10.58 -4.32 -6.71
CA GLN A 9 11.05 -3.58 -5.54
C GLN A 9 10.77 -2.08 -5.66
N ALA A 10 11.02 -1.49 -6.83
CA ALA A 10 10.72 -0.08 -7.08
C ALA A 10 9.21 0.22 -6.98
N LEU A 11 8.36 -0.67 -7.50
CA LEU A 11 6.90 -0.55 -7.36
C LEU A 11 6.45 -0.61 -5.90
N ILE A 12 6.98 -1.57 -5.13
CA ILE A 12 6.69 -1.69 -3.70
C ILE A 12 7.14 -0.42 -2.95
N ALA A 13 8.33 0.11 -3.24
CA ALA A 13 8.82 1.33 -2.62
C ALA A 13 7.93 2.54 -2.93
N SER A 14 7.47 2.67 -4.17
CA SER A 14 6.53 3.71 -4.59
C SER A 14 5.19 3.59 -3.85
N LEU A 15 4.62 2.38 -3.77
CA LEU A 15 3.38 2.12 -3.06
C LEU A 15 3.51 2.45 -1.56
N ARG A 16 4.63 2.07 -0.92
CA ARG A 16 4.92 2.40 0.49
C ARG A 16 4.93 3.91 0.74
N SER A 17 5.63 4.67 -0.10
CA SER A 17 5.73 6.13 0.05
C SER A 17 4.36 6.80 -0.06
N ARG A 18 3.55 6.38 -1.04
CA ARG A 18 2.20 6.93 -1.25
C ARG A 18 1.24 6.51 -0.14
N PHE A 19 1.36 5.29 0.37
CA PHE A 19 0.55 4.80 1.48
C PHE A 19 0.86 5.56 2.79
N ALA A 20 2.13 5.83 3.05
CA ALA A 20 2.54 6.64 4.20
C ALA A 20 1.99 8.07 4.13
N GLU A 21 1.89 8.67 2.94
CA GLU A 21 1.24 9.97 2.76
C GLU A 21 -0.26 9.89 3.02
N ALA A 22 -0.94 8.89 2.45
CA ALA A 22 -2.38 8.67 2.70
C ALA A 22 -2.70 8.41 4.18
N LEU A 23 -1.77 7.77 4.92
CA LEU A 23 -1.87 7.63 6.37
C LEU A 23 -1.75 8.99 7.08
N ARG A 24 -0.76 9.80 6.72
CA ARG A 24 -0.55 11.13 7.33
C ARG A 24 -1.72 12.07 7.08
N SER A 25 -2.32 12.01 5.90
CA SER A 25 -3.46 12.86 5.53
C SER A 25 -4.81 12.33 6.00
N GLY A 26 -4.88 11.11 6.53
CA GLY A 26 -6.14 10.45 6.87
C GLY A 26 -7.00 10.11 5.65
N ASP A 27 -6.40 10.06 4.46
CA ASP A 27 -7.13 9.86 3.20
C ASP A 27 -7.47 8.38 2.97
N ALA A 28 -8.65 7.98 3.44
CA ALA A 28 -9.17 6.63 3.31
C ALA A 28 -9.39 6.21 1.84
N GLU A 29 -9.71 7.15 0.94
CA GLU A 29 -9.91 6.84 -0.48
C GLU A 29 -8.57 6.63 -1.20
N ALA A 30 -7.55 7.42 -0.89
CA ALA A 30 -6.19 7.18 -1.37
C ALA A 30 -5.65 5.83 -0.90
N LYS A 31 -5.87 5.46 0.38
CA LYS A 31 -5.54 4.11 0.88
C LYS A 31 -6.21 3.04 0.01
N LYS A 32 -7.54 3.08 -0.14
CA LYS A 32 -8.30 2.11 -0.96
C LYS A 32 -7.82 2.04 -2.42
N ALA A 33 -7.51 3.18 -3.03
CA ALA A 33 -6.99 3.24 -4.39
C ALA A 33 -5.64 2.53 -4.52
N LEU A 34 -4.73 2.73 -3.56
CA LEU A 34 -3.43 2.06 -3.52
C LEU A 34 -3.57 0.54 -3.34
N PHE A 35 -4.54 0.07 -2.55
CA PHE A 35 -4.85 -1.36 -2.44
C PHE A 35 -5.31 -1.96 -3.78
N LYS A 36 -6.22 -1.28 -4.50
CA LYS A 36 -6.68 -1.73 -5.82
C LYS A 36 -5.54 -1.75 -6.84
N GLU A 37 -4.69 -0.72 -6.83
CA GLU A 37 -3.52 -0.63 -7.71
C GLU A 37 -2.55 -1.79 -7.48
N ALA A 38 -2.25 -2.11 -6.23
CA ALA A 38 -1.34 -3.20 -5.92
C ALA A 38 -1.88 -4.57 -6.36
N VAL A 39 -3.19 -4.82 -6.16
CA VAL A 39 -3.85 -6.03 -6.67
C VAL A 39 -3.73 -6.12 -8.19
N TYR A 40 -3.96 -5.02 -8.91
CA TYR A 40 -3.80 -4.96 -10.37
C TYR A 40 -2.35 -5.27 -10.81
N LEU A 41 -1.37 -4.82 -10.03
CA LEU A 41 0.06 -5.06 -10.28
C LEU A 41 0.55 -6.43 -9.80
N GLY A 42 -0.32 -7.27 -9.21
CA GLY A 42 0.06 -8.56 -8.64
C GLY A 42 0.94 -8.44 -7.38
N ILE A 43 0.94 -7.28 -6.73
CA ILE A 43 1.67 -7.01 -5.49
C ILE A 43 0.75 -7.29 -4.32
N GLN A 44 1.17 -8.19 -3.43
CA GLN A 44 0.42 -8.47 -2.21
C GLN A 44 0.42 -7.22 -1.32
N PRO A 45 -0.74 -6.77 -0.80
CA PRO A 45 -0.78 -5.46 -0.19
C PRO A 45 -0.06 -5.30 1.15
N ASP A 46 0.10 -6.40 1.88
CA ASP A 46 0.94 -6.52 3.08
C ASP A 46 2.42 -6.17 2.82
N LEU A 47 2.87 -6.24 1.57
CA LEU A 47 4.23 -5.85 1.18
C LEU A 47 4.48 -4.34 1.23
N PHE A 48 3.43 -3.50 1.17
CA PHE A 48 3.59 -2.03 1.14
C PHE A 48 2.78 -1.27 2.19
N GLY A 49 1.82 -1.91 2.86
CA GLY A 49 1.09 -1.30 3.97
C GLY A 49 0.26 -2.32 4.75
N PRO A 50 -0.14 -2.00 6.00
CA PRO A 50 -1.13 -2.78 6.73
C PRO A 50 -2.43 -2.87 5.92
N ILE A 51 -2.95 -4.09 5.76
CA ILE A 51 -4.27 -4.32 5.16
C ILE A 51 -5.30 -3.47 5.92
N PRO A 52 -6.14 -2.66 5.25
CA PRO A 52 -7.15 -1.89 5.94
C PRO A 52 -8.09 -2.92 6.55
N SER A 53 -8.04 -3.04 7.86
CA SER A 53 -9.11 -3.71 8.57
C SER A 53 -10.31 -2.77 8.47
N ASP A 54 -11.53 -3.28 8.31
CA ASP A 54 -12.78 -2.48 8.40
C ASP A 54 -12.93 -1.73 9.75
N GLN A 55 -11.92 -1.80 10.61
CA GLN A 55 -11.78 -1.20 11.94
C GLN A 55 -10.57 -0.27 12.02
N ASP A 56 -10.33 0.59 11.03
CA ASP A 56 -9.54 1.83 11.23
C ASP A 56 -10.55 2.91 11.68
N PRO A 57 -10.90 3.02 12.99
CA PRO A 57 -11.67 4.17 13.43
C PRO A 57 -10.78 5.39 13.24
N ALA A 58 -11.31 6.40 12.56
CA ALA A 58 -10.71 7.72 12.57
C ALA A 58 -10.57 8.17 14.04
N GLY A 59 -9.34 8.22 14.55
CA GLY A 59 -9.00 8.96 15.76
C GLY A 59 -8.52 8.14 16.95
N SER A 60 -7.30 8.44 17.37
CA SER A 60 -6.95 8.72 18.77
C SER A 60 -5.95 9.87 18.78
#